data_AF-A0A1V5P355-F1
#
_entry.id   AF-A0A1V5P355-F1
#
_cell.length_a   1.000
_cell.length_b   1.000
_cell.length_c   1.000
_cell.angle_alpha   90.00
_cell.angle_beta   90.00
_cell.angle_gamma   90.00
#
_symmetry.space_group_name_H-M   'P 1'
#
loop_
_entity.id
_entity.type
_entity.pdbx_description
1 polymer ?
#
loop_
_entity_poly.entity_id
_entity_poly.type
_entity_poly.pdbx_seq_one_letter_code
_entity_poly.pdbx_strand_id
1 'polypeptide(L)'
;MVGPGRARMIYKYREALGGFHRKEQLLEVFTIDSVTYEAISKSAVLTVPTLRKLNLNQDTLRHPYLTKSVANAIVSYRRQHGNFSKPEDVRKVLLVDNQLYNKLAPYLTIE
;
A
#
# COMPACT_ATOMS: atom_id res chain seq x y z
N MET A 1 23.09 13.34 -7.24
CA MET A 1 23.40 11.89 -7.14
C MET A 1 22.55 11.27 -6.04
N VAL A 2 21.70 10.31 -6.38
CA VAL A 2 20.98 9.50 -5.37
C VAL A 2 21.98 8.47 -4.85
N GLY A 3 22.48 8.64 -3.63
CA GLY A 3 23.42 7.67 -3.02
C GLY A 3 22.80 6.26 -2.91
N PRO A 4 23.62 5.20 -2.89
CA PRO A 4 23.17 3.79 -2.95
C PRO A 4 22.21 3.38 -1.82
N GLY A 5 22.24 4.07 -0.67
CA GLY A 5 21.30 3.84 0.43
C GLY A 5 19.86 4.27 0.10
N ARG A 6 19.67 5.39 -0.61
CA ARG A 6 18.34 5.93 -0.95
C ARG A 6 17.62 5.05 -1.98
N ALA A 7 18.33 4.65 -3.04
CA ALA A 7 17.79 3.75 -4.05
C ALA A 7 17.32 2.42 -3.43
N ARG A 8 18.10 1.88 -2.49
CA ARG A 8 17.74 0.66 -1.76
C ARG A 8 16.47 0.82 -0.92
N MET A 9 16.28 1.97 -0.26
CA MET A 9 15.06 2.22 0.54
C MET A 9 13.82 2.41 -0.33
N ILE A 10 13.94 3.15 -1.44
CA ILE A 10 12.84 3.27 -2.41
C ILE A 10 12.44 1.89 -2.93
N TYR A 11 13.42 1.06 -3.32
CA TYR A 11 13.17 -0.29 -3.80
C TYR A 11 12.48 -1.14 -2.73
N LYS A 12 13.00 -1.17 -1.50
CA LYS A 12 12.39 -1.92 -0.38
C LYS A 12 10.95 -1.48 -0.10
N TYR A 13 10.70 -0.18 -0.10
CA TYR A 13 9.35 0.34 0.16
C TYR A 13 8.40 0.00 -0.99
N ARG A 14 8.83 0.15 -2.25
CA ARG A 14 8.07 -0.27 -3.43
C ARG A 14 7.69 -1.75 -3.35
N GLU A 15 8.65 -2.61 -3.02
CA GLU A 15 8.42 -4.05 -2.88
C GLU A 15 7.44 -4.38 -1.76
N ALA A 16 7.51 -3.67 -0.62
CA ALA A 16 6.57 -3.85 0.48
C ALA A 16 5.15 -3.37 0.13
N LEU A 17 5.06 -2.25 -0.59
CA LEU A 17 3.80 -1.64 -1.05
C LEU A 17 3.14 -2.45 -2.17
N GLY A 18 3.92 -3.25 -2.91
CA GLY A 18 3.44 -3.95 -4.10
C GLY A 18 3.53 -3.11 -5.37
N GLY A 19 4.31 -2.03 -5.36
CA GLY A 19 4.42 -1.08 -6.46
C GLY A 19 3.92 0.31 -6.08
N PHE A 20 4.35 1.34 -6.81
CA PHE A 20 3.84 2.70 -6.63
C PHE A 20 2.63 2.91 -7.54
N HIS A 21 1.48 3.15 -6.93
CA HIS A 21 0.27 3.58 -7.64
C HIS A 21 0.37 5.03 -8.12
N ARG A 22 1.02 5.91 -7.34
CA ARG A 22 1.21 7.33 -7.66
C ARG A 22 2.60 7.83 -7.28
N LYS A 23 3.10 8.88 -7.94
CA LYS A 23 4.47 9.37 -7.72
C LYS A 23 4.67 9.86 -6.28
N GLU A 24 3.64 10.45 -5.68
CA GLU A 24 3.66 11.05 -4.35
C GLU A 24 3.97 10.04 -3.25
N GLN A 25 3.79 8.73 -3.49
CA GLN A 25 4.18 7.68 -2.55
C GLN A 25 5.70 7.59 -2.35
N LEU A 26 6.51 8.20 -3.23
CA LEU A 26 7.95 8.37 -3.00
C LEU A 26 8.24 9.25 -1.78
N LEU A 27 7.37 10.21 -1.46
CA LEU A 27 7.49 11.07 -0.27
C LEU A 27 7.18 10.31 1.03
N GLU A 28 6.57 9.12 0.94
CA GLU A 28 6.35 8.25 2.10
C GLU A 28 7.61 7.46 2.47
N VAL A 29 8.63 7.45 1.60
CA VAL A 29 9.93 6.85 1.88
C VAL A 29 10.74 7.81 2.74
N PHE A 30 11.07 7.42 3.97
CA PHE A 30 11.70 8.31 4.98
C PHE A 30 12.97 9.05 4.52
N THR A 31 13.70 8.53 3.53
CA THR A 31 14.92 9.12 3.00
C THR A 31 14.70 10.18 1.91
N ILE A 32 13.44 10.44 1.53
CA ILE A 32 13.07 11.28 0.39
C ILE A 32 12.44 12.57 0.92
N ASP A 33 13.15 13.68 0.72
CA ASP A 33 12.65 15.03 0.92
C ASP A 33 12.01 15.58 -0.38
N SER A 34 11.39 16.75 -0.29
CA SER A 34 10.73 17.42 -1.41
C SER A 34 11.70 17.72 -2.57
N VAL A 35 12.94 18.12 -2.27
CA VAL A 35 13.97 18.42 -3.27
C VAL A 35 14.36 17.17 -4.06
N THR A 36 14.57 16.06 -3.36
CA THR A 36 14.89 14.76 -3.97
C THR A 36 13.71 14.24 -4.79
N TYR A 37 12.48 14.42 -4.28
CA TYR A 37 11.27 14.06 -5.01
C TYR A 37 11.15 14.80 -6.34
N GLU A 38 11.36 16.13 -6.36
CA GLU A 38 11.33 16.90 -7.61
C GLU A 38 12.38 16.42 -8.63
N ALA A 39 13.58 16.09 -8.16
CA ALA A 39 14.63 15.56 -9.02
C ALA A 39 14.25 14.19 -9.63
N ILE A 40 13.65 13.29 -8.85
CA ILE A 40 13.28 11.94 -9.30
C ILE A 40 12.02 11.97 -10.17
N SER A 41 10.98 12.69 -9.75
CA SER A 41 9.66 12.72 -10.40
C SER A 41 9.68 13.21 -11.85
N LYS A 42 10.64 14.10 -12.19
CA LYS A 42 10.88 14.57 -13.56
C LYS A 42 11.41 13.47 -14.49
N SER A 43 12.19 12.53 -13.95
CA SER A 43 12.79 11.43 -14.71
C SER A 43 12.00 10.11 -14.60
N ALA A 44 11.12 9.99 -13.60
CA ALA A 44 10.37 8.78 -13.34
C ALA A 44 9.22 8.62 -14.35
N VAL A 45 9.40 7.70 -15.29
CA VAL A 45 8.33 7.16 -16.13
C VAL A 45 7.59 6.11 -15.31
N LEU A 46 6.33 6.40 -14.96
CA LEU A 46 5.42 5.39 -14.42
C LEU A 46 4.95 4.53 -15.59
N THR A 47 5.72 3.52 -15.97
CA THR A 47 5.20 2.40 -16.77
C THR A 47 4.03 1.79 -15.99
N VAL A 48 2.93 1.46 -16.68
CA VAL A 48 1.69 0.92 -16.10
C VAL A 48 2.04 -0.03 -14.96
N PRO A 49 1.89 0.39 -13.69
CA PRO A 49 2.49 -0.35 -12.61
C PRO A 49 1.65 -1.61 -12.41
N THR A 50 2.26 -2.76 -12.65
CA THR A 50 1.70 -4.04 -12.20
C THR A 50 1.73 -4.02 -10.68
N LEU A 51 0.64 -3.56 -10.07
CA LEU A 51 0.49 -3.53 -8.62
C LEU A 51 0.25 -4.95 -8.11
N ARG A 52 1.10 -5.42 -7.20
CA ARG A 52 0.83 -6.63 -6.45
C ARG A 52 -0.31 -6.32 -5.47
N LYS A 53 -1.45 -6.96 -5.70
CA LYS A 53 -2.63 -6.84 -4.85
C LYS A 53 -2.55 -7.85 -3.69
N LEU A 54 -3.25 -7.51 -2.62
CA LEU A 54 -3.42 -8.26 -1.39
C LEU A 54 -4.84 -8.85 -1.37
N ASN A 55 -4.95 -10.16 -1.37
CA ASN A 55 -6.21 -10.87 -1.27
C ASN A 55 -6.74 -10.82 0.17
N LEU A 56 -7.87 -10.14 0.38
CA LEU A 56 -8.48 -9.98 1.72
C LEU A 56 -8.91 -11.30 2.37
N ASN A 57 -9.20 -12.32 1.57
CA ASN A 57 -9.71 -13.61 2.02
C ASN A 57 -8.60 -14.66 2.24
N GLN A 58 -7.49 -14.56 1.50
CA GLN A 58 -6.44 -15.59 1.47
C GLN A 58 -5.09 -15.12 2.04
N ASP A 59 -4.71 -13.86 1.81
CA ASP A 59 -3.36 -13.41 2.12
C ASP A 59 -3.16 -13.08 3.60
N THR A 60 -1.89 -13.10 3.99
CA THR A 60 -1.46 -12.46 5.24
C THR A 60 -1.49 -10.95 5.05
N LEU A 61 -2.31 -10.24 5.82
CA LEU A 61 -2.55 -8.80 5.72
C LEU A 61 -1.37 -7.92 6.20
N ARG A 62 -0.21 -8.09 5.56
CA ARG A 62 1.02 -7.31 5.78
C ARG A 62 1.17 -6.31 4.64
N HIS A 63 1.03 -5.03 4.96
CA HIS A 63 1.14 -3.95 3.99
C HIS A 63 1.60 -2.66 4.69
N PRO A 64 2.36 -1.76 4.04
CA PRO A 64 2.82 -0.51 4.65
C PRO A 64 1.69 0.37 5.24
N TYR A 65 0.48 0.29 4.66
CA TYR A 65 -0.69 1.00 5.19
C TYR A 65 -1.48 0.24 6.26
N LEU A 66 -1.17 -1.04 6.49
CA LEU A 66 -1.85 -1.86 7.49
C LEU A 66 -1.01 -1.94 8.77
N THR A 67 -1.50 -1.30 9.82
CA THR A 67 -0.96 -1.58 11.17
C THR A 67 -1.42 -2.95 11.63
N LYS A 68 -0.72 -3.52 12.63
CA LYS A 68 -1.08 -4.82 13.21
C LYS A 68 -2.52 -4.82 13.74
N SER A 69 -2.98 -3.71 14.33
CA SER A 69 -4.35 -3.57 14.84
C SER A 69 -5.40 -3.59 13.73
N VAL A 70 -5.17 -2.86 12.64
CA VAL A 70 -6.07 -2.87 11.48
C VAL A 70 -6.13 -4.25 10.84
N ALA A 71 -4.98 -4.88 10.61
CA ALA A 71 -4.90 -6.23 10.06
C ALA A 71 -5.68 -7.24 10.91
N ASN A 72 -5.52 -7.19 12.23
CA ASN A 72 -6.26 -8.03 13.16
C ASN A 72 -7.77 -7.76 13.12
N ALA A 73 -8.18 -6.48 13.02
CA ALA A 73 -9.59 -6.12 12.90
C ALA A 73 -10.22 -6.67 11.62
N ILE A 74 -9.50 -6.63 10.48
CA ILE A 74 -9.96 -7.21 9.21
C ILE A 74 -10.11 -8.73 9.33
N VAL A 75 -9.13 -9.43 9.91
CA VAL A 75 -9.22 -10.89 10.12
C VAL A 75 -10.38 -11.26 11.05
N SER A 76 -10.56 -10.53 12.16
CA SER A 76 -11.68 -10.76 13.07
C SER A 76 -13.03 -10.52 12.40
N TYR A 77 -13.15 -9.45 11.61
CA TYR A 77 -14.36 -9.17 10.85
C TYR A 77 -14.68 -10.32 9.88
N ARG A 78 -13.68 -10.78 9.11
CA ARG A 78 -13.81 -11.93 8.19
C ARG A 78 -14.25 -13.21 8.90
N ARG A 79 -13.74 -13.46 10.11
CA ARG A 79 -14.14 -14.63 10.91
C ARG A 79 -15.59 -14.56 11.39
N GLN A 80 -16.09 -13.36 11.69
CA GLN A 80 -17.45 -13.16 12.22
C GLN A 80 -18.51 -13.10 11.11
N HIS A 81 -18.17 -12.53 9.95
CA HIS A 81 -19.14 -12.23 8.89
C HIS A 81 -18.93 -13.08 7.62
N GLY A 82 -17.87 -13.90 7.59
CA GLY A 82 -17.47 -14.66 6.40
C GLY A 82 -16.53 -13.87 5.47
N ASN A 83 -16.30 -14.44 4.30
CA ASN A 83 -15.41 -13.85 3.29
C ASN A 83 -15.94 -12.51 2.77
N PHE A 84 -15.03 -11.59 2.45
CA PHE A 84 -15.37 -10.36 1.75
C PHE A 84 -15.82 -10.68 0.33
N SER A 85 -16.96 -10.12 -0.11
CA SER A 85 -17.50 -10.32 -1.45
C SER A 85 -16.97 -9.31 -2.46
N LYS A 86 -16.36 -8.22 -1.98
CA LYS A 86 -15.69 -7.20 -2.79
C LYS A 86 -14.67 -6.42 -1.95
N PRO A 87 -13.61 -5.84 -2.55
CA PRO A 87 -12.59 -5.09 -1.81
C PRO A 87 -13.14 -3.94 -0.94
N GLU A 88 -14.23 -3.31 -1.38
CA GLU A 88 -14.88 -2.17 -0.69
C GLU A 88 -15.45 -2.57 0.67
N ASP A 89 -15.79 -3.85 0.87
CA ASP A 89 -16.38 -4.35 2.12
C ASP A 89 -15.44 -4.19 3.31
N VAL A 90 -14.13 -3.99 3.08
CA VAL A 90 -13.16 -3.68 4.13
C VAL A 90 -13.52 -2.40 4.91
N ARG A 91 -14.30 -1.48 4.32
CA ARG A 91 -14.81 -0.26 4.99
C ARG A 91 -15.83 -0.56 6.10
N LYS A 92 -16.39 -1.78 6.15
CA LYS A 92 -17.26 -2.23 7.23
C LYS A 92 -16.47 -2.55 8.51
N VAL A 93 -15.15 -2.68 8.41
CA VAL A 93 -14.26 -2.90 9.54
C VAL A 93 -14.04 -1.59 10.28
N LEU A 94 -14.31 -1.57 11.60
CA LEU A 94 -14.32 -0.36 12.43
C LEU A 94 -13.06 0.51 12.33
N LEU A 95 -11.89 -0.10 12.15
CA LEU A 95 -10.61 0.61 12.09
C LEU A 95 -10.23 1.10 10.67
N VAL A 96 -11.12 0.92 9.69
CA VAL A 96 -10.87 1.29 8.29
C VAL A 96 -11.72 2.50 7.92
N ASP A 97 -11.14 3.68 8.15
CA ASP A 97 -11.72 4.94 7.71
C ASP A 97 -11.57 5.15 6.19
N ASN A 98 -12.19 6.22 5.69
CA ASN A 98 -12.16 6.56 4.26
C ASN A 98 -10.74 6.88 3.77
N GLN A 99 -9.91 7.48 4.61
CA GLN A 99 -8.55 7.88 4.23
C GLN A 99 -7.66 6.65 4.04
N LEU A 100 -7.73 5.70 4.97
CA LEU A 100 -7.03 4.43 4.92
C LEU A 100 -7.55 3.57 3.77
N TYR A 101 -8.86 3.50 3.58
CA TYR A 101 -9.46 2.81 2.45
C TYR A 101 -8.91 3.34 1.11
N ASN A 102 -8.91 4.65 0.91
CA ASN A 102 -8.41 5.26 -0.33
C ASN A 102 -6.93 4.93 -0.62
N LYS A 103 -6.13 4.74 0.43
CA LYS A 103 -4.73 4.29 0.29
C LYS A 103 -4.61 2.81 -0.02
N LEU A 104 -5.47 1.97 0.54
CA LEU A 104 -5.46 0.52 0.36
C LEU A 104 -6.11 0.07 -0.95
N ALA A 105 -7.18 0.73 -1.40
CA ALA A 105 -8.01 0.30 -2.52
C ALA A 105 -7.23 -0.13 -3.79
N PRO A 106 -6.16 0.58 -4.22
CA PRO A 106 -5.37 0.16 -5.39
C PRO A 106 -4.66 -1.21 -5.21
N TYR A 107 -4.48 -1.64 -3.97
CA TYR A 107 -3.73 -2.81 -3.54
C TYR A 107 -4.61 -3.94 -3.02
N LEU A 108 -5.95 -3.84 -3.08
CA LEU A 108 -6.84 -4.89 -2.57
C LEU A 108 -7.42 -5.74 -3.70
N THR A 109 -7.58 -7.03 -3.43
CA THR A 109 -8.33 -7.98 -4.26
C THR A 109 -9.09 -8.98 -3.38
N ILE A 110 -10.00 -9.72 -3.99
CA ILE A 110 -10.67 -10.88 -3.38
C ILE A 110 -10.45 -12.18 -4.19
N GLU A 111 -9.84 -12.04 -5.38
CA GLU A 111 -9.49 -13.11 -6.31
C GLU A 111 -8.19 -13.81 -5.91
#